data_AF-A0AAV5VET1-F1
#
_entry.id   AF-A0AAV5VET1-F1
#
_cell.length_a   1.000
_cell.length_b   1.000
_cell.length_c   1.000
_cell.angle_alpha   90.00
_cell.angle_beta   90.00
_cell.angle_gamma   90.00
#
_symmetry.space_group_name_H-M   'P 1'
#
loop_
_entity.id
_entity.type
_entity.pdbx_description
1 polymer ?
#
loop_
_entity_poly.entity_id
_entity_poly.type
_entity_poly.pdbx_seq_one_letter_code
_entity_poly.pdbx_strand_id
1 'polypeptide(L)'
;MPSSAYGSAPATFLHKVVAIVSLIALLHGAYSAAQHRLYLRLTEQPFSALPLDIVVQTLASLIVLCWACTHVAGAFQPIRADIANGRRSWDEVGSCLSFASFEHRAKALSPTFALDSGRAFTV
;
A
#
# COMPACT_ATOMS: atom_id res chain seq x y z
N MET A 1 11.57 -17.74 15.30
CA MET A 1 10.13 -18.06 15.15
C MET A 1 9.44 -16.90 14.42
N PRO A 2 8.51 -17.17 13.49
CA PRO A 2 8.77 -16.97 12.06
C PRO A 2 8.47 -15.57 11.52
N SER A 3 9.37 -15.15 10.63
CA SER A 3 9.15 -14.41 9.38
C SER A 3 7.68 -14.24 8.96
N SER A 4 7.08 -13.08 9.26
CA SER A 4 5.80 -12.67 8.64
C SER A 4 5.91 -11.34 7.87
N ALA A 5 7.13 -10.85 7.66
CA ALA A 5 7.37 -9.55 7.04
C ALA A 5 7.51 -9.59 5.50
N TYR A 6 7.44 -10.76 4.85
CA TYR A 6 7.80 -10.87 3.43
C TYR A 6 6.83 -11.74 2.59
N GLY A 7 5.55 -11.78 2.94
CA GLY A 7 4.61 -12.79 2.41
C GLY A 7 3.29 -12.34 1.78
N SER A 8 3.04 -11.06 1.49
CA SER A 8 1.72 -10.62 0.98
C SER A 8 1.71 -9.68 -0.23
N ALA A 9 2.83 -9.58 -0.96
CA ALA A 9 2.87 -8.84 -2.22
C ALA A 9 1.78 -9.26 -3.24
N PRO A 10 1.50 -10.56 -3.50
CA PRO A 10 0.45 -10.92 -4.46
C PRO A 10 -0.96 -10.68 -3.93
N ALA A 11 -1.20 -10.88 -2.63
CA ALA A 11 -2.51 -10.71 -2.02
C ALA A 11 -2.96 -9.25 -2.09
N THR A 12 -2.10 -8.29 -1.74
CA THR A 12 -2.43 -6.86 -1.84
C THR A 12 -2.61 -6.38 -3.28
N PHE A 13 -1.87 -6.94 -4.24
CA PHE A 13 -2.06 -6.66 -5.65
C PHE A 13 -3.45 -7.10 -6.15
N LEU A 14 -3.91 -8.30 -5.78
CA LEU A 14 -5.23 -8.79 -6.15
C LEU A 14 -6.35 -7.87 -5.65
N HIS A 15 -6.31 -7.43 -4.39
CA HIS A 15 -7.32 -6.51 -3.85
C HIS A 15 -7.32 -5.16 -4.56
N LYS A 16 -6.15 -4.66 -4.99
CA LYS A 16 -6.05 -3.45 -5.81
C LYS A 16 -6.66 -3.65 -7.19
N VAL A 17 -6.42 -4.80 -7.84
CA VAL A 17 -7.04 -5.14 -9.12
C VAL A 17 -8.57 -5.21 -8.98
N VAL A 18 -9.07 -5.90 -7.95
CA VAL A 18 -10.50 -5.98 -7.65
C VAL A 18 -11.09 -4.59 -7.40
N ALA A 19 -10.39 -3.72 -6.66
CA ALA A 19 -10.82 -2.34 -6.45
C ALA A 19 -10.96 -1.57 -7.78
N ILE A 20 -9.96 -1.65 -8.66
CA ILE A 20 -9.99 -0.99 -9.98
C ILE A 20 -11.14 -1.53 -10.84
N VAL A 21 -11.30 -2.86 -10.91
CA VAL A 21 -12.39 -3.49 -11.69
C VAL A 21 -13.76 -3.07 -11.16
N SER A 22 -13.94 -3.04 -9.84
CA SER A 22 -15.20 -2.60 -9.23
C SER A 22 -15.49 -1.11 -9.50
N LEU A 23 -14.46 -0.26 -9.56
CA LEU A 23 -14.59 1.15 -9.91
C LEU A 23 -15.03 1.33 -11.37
N ILE A 24 -14.44 0.56 -12.30
CA ILE A 24 -14.82 0.56 -13.71
C ILE A 24 -16.27 0.07 -13.87
N ALA A 25 -16.66 -1.00 -13.17
CA ALA A 25 -18.02 -1.53 -13.20
C ALA A 25 -19.04 -0.51 -12.66
N LEU A 26 -18.69 0.21 -11.58
CA LEU A 26 -19.53 1.27 -11.02
C LEU A 26 -19.67 2.44 -12.01
N LEU A 27 -18.58 2.84 -12.67
CA LEU A 27 -18.60 3.87 -13.70
C LEU A 27 -19.45 3.47 -14.90
N HIS A 28 -19.38 2.20 -15.32
CA HIS A 28 -20.23 1.66 -16.39
C HIS A 28 -21.71 1.76 -16.02
N GLY A 29 -22.09 1.33 -14.82
CA GLY A 29 -23.48 1.43 -14.36
C GLY A 29 -23.97 2.89 -14.23
N ALA A 30 -23.10 3.80 -13.78
CA ALA A 30 -23.41 5.23 -13.74
C ALA A 30 -23.60 5.83 -15.14
N TYR A 31 -22.76 5.43 -16.11
CA TYR A 31 -22.90 5.84 -17.51
C TYR A 31 -24.21 5.34 -18.11
N SER A 32 -24.55 4.06 -17.93
CA SER A 32 -25.83 3.49 -18.40
C SER A 32 -27.04 4.19 -17.78
N ALA A 33 -26.99 4.52 -16.49
CA ALA A 33 -28.06 5.26 -15.81
C ALA A 33 -28.21 6.70 -16.36
N ALA A 34 -27.10 7.40 -16.59
CA ALA A 34 -27.09 8.74 -17.15
C ALA A 34 -27.63 8.75 -18.59
N GLN A 35 -27.19 7.82 -19.43
CA GLN A 35 -27.68 7.66 -20.80
C GLN A 35 -29.17 7.34 -20.83
N HIS A 36 -29.66 6.46 -19.96
CA HIS A 36 -31.08 6.13 -19.88
C HIS A 36 -31.93 7.36 -19.53
N ARG A 37 -31.48 8.17 -18.56
CA ARG A 37 -32.14 9.45 -18.22
C ARG A 37 -32.13 10.44 -19.38
N LEU A 38 -31.03 10.52 -20.14
CA LEU A 38 -30.95 11.38 -21.31
C LEU A 38 -31.89 10.92 -22.43
N TYR A 39 -31.95 9.61 -22.67
CA TYR A 39 -32.84 9.02 -23.67
C TYR A 39 -34.32 9.33 -23.39
N LEU A 40 -34.76 9.18 -22.13
CA LEU A 40 -36.14 9.51 -21.74
C LEU A 40 -36.46 11.00 -21.90
N ARG A 41 -35.49 11.88 -21.59
CA ARG A 41 -35.65 13.33 -21.80
C ARG A 41 -35.80 13.69 -23.28
N LEU A 42 -35.03 13.04 -24.16
CA LEU A 42 -35.06 13.29 -25.60
C LEU A 42 -36.33 12.76 -26.29
N THR A 43 -36.92 11.68 -25.74
CA THR A 43 -38.10 11.02 -26.32
C THR A 43 -39.41 11.51 -25.70
N GLU A 44 -39.35 12.50 -24.81
CA GLU A 44 -40.50 13.02 -24.03
C GLU A 44 -41.31 11.93 -23.31
N GLN A 45 -40.68 10.79 -23.04
CA GLN A 45 -41.30 9.65 -22.36
C GLN A 45 -41.37 9.93 -20.84
N PRO A 46 -42.47 9.59 -20.16
CA PRO A 46 -42.55 9.73 -18.71
C PRO A 46 -41.51 8.82 -18.03
N PHE A 47 -40.77 9.38 -17.07
CA PHE A 47 -39.81 8.62 -16.29
C PHE A 47 -40.55 7.63 -15.36
N SER A 48 -40.62 6.37 -15.77
CA SER A 48 -41.25 5.30 -14.99
C SER A 48 -40.30 4.81 -13.89
N ALA A 49 -39.20 4.15 -14.27
CA ALA A 49 -38.19 3.64 -13.35
C ALA A 49 -36.89 3.34 -14.10
N LEU A 50 -35.77 3.29 -13.37
CA LEU A 50 -34.51 2.80 -13.92
C LEU A 50 -34.59 1.28 -14.11
N PRO A 51 -34.08 0.71 -15.22
CA PRO A 51 -34.02 -0.74 -15.39
C PRO A 51 -33.36 -1.42 -14.20
N LEU A 52 -34.01 -2.46 -13.66
CA LEU A 52 -33.58 -3.15 -12.44
C LEU A 52 -32.15 -3.71 -12.58
N ASP A 53 -31.79 -4.14 -13.79
CA ASP A 53 -30.45 -4.64 -14.12
C ASP A 53 -29.34 -3.61 -13.83
N ILE A 54 -29.55 -2.34 -14.20
CA ILE A 54 -28.58 -1.25 -13.93
C ILE A 54 -28.47 -0.99 -12.42
N VAL A 55 -29.60 -1.06 -11.70
CA VAL A 55 -29.64 -0.86 -10.24
C VAL A 55 -28.88 -1.98 -9.53
N VAL A 56 -29.12 -3.24 -9.91
CA VAL A 56 -28.44 -4.39 -9.31
C VAL A 56 -26.94 -4.36 -9.61
N GLN A 57 -26.55 -4.05 -10.86
CA GLN A 57 -25.14 -3.95 -11.24
C GLN A 57 -24.39 -2.88 -10.44
N THR A 58 -24.98 -1.69 -10.31
CA THR A 58 -24.37 -0.58 -9.56
C THR A 58 -24.28 -0.86 -8.05
N LEU A 59 -25.31 -1.48 -7.48
CA LEU A 59 -25.31 -1.86 -6.06
C LEU A 59 -24.29 -2.96 -5.77
N ALA A 60 -24.22 -3.99 -6.62
CA ALA A 60 -23.25 -5.06 -6.51
C ALA A 60 -21.82 -4.53 -6.63
N SER A 61 -21.54 -3.67 -7.63
CA SER A 61 -20.21 -3.08 -7.80
C SER A 61 -19.81 -2.18 -6.62
N LEU A 62 -20.76 -1.47 -6.02
CA LEU A 62 -20.52 -0.65 -4.83
C LEU A 62 -20.13 -1.49 -3.61
N ILE A 63 -20.86 -2.59 -3.36
CA ILE A 63 -20.54 -3.50 -2.24
C ILE A 63 -19.15 -4.09 -2.40
N VAL A 64 -18.81 -4.55 -3.61
CA VAL A 64 -17.48 -5.09 -3.92
C VAL A 64 -16.40 -4.03 -3.75
N LEU A 65 -16.64 -2.80 -4.18
CA LEU A 65 -15.70 -1.69 -4.01
C LEU A 65 -15.45 -1.38 -2.53
N CYS A 66 -16.50 -1.30 -1.71
CA CYS A 66 -16.37 -1.12 -0.26
C CYS A 66 -15.53 -2.24 0.37
N TRP A 67 -15.82 -3.49 0.02
CA TRP A 67 -15.06 -4.63 0.51
C TRP A 67 -13.58 -4.55 0.09
N ALA A 68 -13.30 -4.25 -1.19
CA ALA A 68 -11.94 -4.13 -1.69
C ALA A 68 -11.16 -2.99 -0.99
N CYS A 69 -11.80 -1.84 -0.75
CA CYS A 69 -11.18 -0.71 -0.04
C CYS A 69 -10.75 -1.08 1.39
N THR A 70 -11.56 -1.87 2.12
CA THR A 70 -11.18 -2.31 3.47
C THR A 70 -9.94 -3.19 3.48
N HIS A 71 -9.76 -4.06 2.47
CA HIS A 71 -8.57 -4.90 2.35
C HIS A 71 -7.34 -4.14 1.86
N VAL A 72 -7.52 -3.11 1.03
CA VAL A 72 -6.42 -2.24 0.57
C VAL A 72 -5.87 -1.36 1.71
N ALA A 73 -6.72 -0.94 2.66
CA ALA A 73 -6.31 -0.11 3.80
C ALA A 73 -5.30 -0.79 4.73
N GLY A 74 -5.22 -2.12 4.70
CA GLY A 74 -4.25 -2.90 5.47
C GLY A 74 -4.66 -3.14 6.93
N ALA A 75 -3.86 -3.94 7.62
CA ALA A 75 -4.14 -4.33 9.00
C ALA A 75 -3.71 -3.24 10.00
N PHE A 76 -4.55 -3.03 11.02
CA PHE A 76 -4.22 -2.13 12.13
C PHE A 76 -2.93 -2.56 12.82
N GLN A 77 -2.06 -1.58 13.09
CA GLN A 77 -0.84 -1.79 13.86
C GLN A 77 -1.14 -1.65 15.36
N PRO A 78 -0.44 -2.41 16.22
CA PRO A 78 -0.62 -2.31 17.67
C PRO A 78 -0.17 -0.93 18.19
N ILE A 79 -0.99 -0.33 19.06
CA ILE A 79 -0.71 0.99 19.67
C ILE A 79 0.32 0.86 20.80
N ARG A 80 0.36 -0.28 21.50
CA ARG A 80 1.21 -0.44 22.67
C ARG A 80 2.69 -0.55 22.27
N ALA A 81 3.48 0.39 22.77
CA ALA A 81 4.91 0.49 22.46
C ALA A 81 5.73 -0.68 22.99
N ASP A 82 5.32 -1.35 24.07
CA ASP A 82 6.00 -2.54 24.60
C ASP A 82 5.95 -3.73 23.63
N ILE A 83 4.80 -3.94 22.97
CA ILE A 83 4.61 -4.98 21.95
C ILE A 83 5.32 -4.60 20.64
N ALA A 84 5.28 -3.32 20.26
CA ALA A 84 5.96 -2.82 19.07
C ALA A 84 7.50 -2.85 19.21
N ASN A 85 8.03 -2.41 20.36
CA ASN A 85 9.46 -2.35 20.64
C ASN A 85 10.04 -3.65 21.20
N GLY A 86 9.23 -4.61 21.65
CA GLY A 86 9.72 -5.92 22.13
C GLY A 86 10.46 -6.74 21.07
N ARG A 87 10.38 -6.34 19.79
CA ARG A 87 11.12 -6.94 18.66
C ARG A 87 12.47 -6.28 18.39
N ARG A 88 12.73 -5.10 18.97
CA ARG A 88 13.96 -4.33 18.75
C ARG A 88 15.07 -4.94 19.61
N SER A 89 16.24 -5.20 19.02
CA SER A 89 17.36 -5.76 19.78
C SER A 89 18.04 -4.68 20.64
N TRP A 90 18.71 -5.10 21.70
CA TRP A 90 19.51 -4.19 22.52
C TRP A 90 20.63 -3.52 21.74
N ASP A 91 21.20 -4.19 20.73
CA ASP A 91 22.20 -3.60 19.83
C ASP A 91 21.61 -2.44 19.00
N GLU A 92 20.34 -2.55 18.60
CA GLU A 92 19.66 -1.53 17.79
C GLU A 92 19.18 -0.33 18.63
N VAL A 93 18.91 -0.53 19.92
CA VAL A 93 18.61 0.55 20.88
C VAL A 93 19.88 1.23 21.37
N GLY A 94 20.94 0.44 21.60
CA GLY A 94 22.25 0.92 22.05
C GLY A 94 23.09 1.56 20.93
N SER A 95 22.73 1.31 19.67
CA SER A 95 23.24 2.00 18.48
C SER A 95 22.83 3.48 18.52
N CYS A 96 23.58 4.26 19.28
CA CYS A 96 23.39 5.69 19.36
C CYS A 96 24.06 6.35 18.15
N LEU A 97 23.42 6.22 16.97
CA LEU A 97 23.97 6.69 15.69
C LEU A 97 24.35 8.18 15.72
N SER A 98 23.66 9.00 16.52
CA SER A 98 23.99 10.42 16.73
C SER A 98 25.35 10.65 17.40
N PHE A 99 25.89 9.64 18.10
CA PHE A 99 27.21 9.65 18.74
C PHE A 99 28.14 8.60 18.13
N ALA A 100 27.87 8.16 16.89
CA ALA A 100 28.74 7.21 16.21
C ALA A 100 30.13 7.84 15.97
N SER A 101 31.17 7.18 16.50
CA SER A 101 32.56 7.52 16.19
C SER A 101 33.05 6.66 15.03
N PHE A 102 33.65 7.29 14.03
CA PHE A 102 34.26 6.62 12.89
C PHE A 102 35.72 6.19 13.16
N GLU A 103 36.29 6.60 14.29
CA GLU A 103 37.61 6.16 14.76
C GLU A 103 37.48 4.87 15.57
N HIS A 104 37.39 3.73 14.86
CA HIS A 104 37.28 2.40 15.47
C HIS A 104 38.13 1.36 14.71
N ARG A 105 38.36 0.18 15.30
CA ARG A 105 39.18 -0.91 14.71
C ARG A 105 38.81 -1.30 13.28
N ALA A 106 37.54 -1.17 12.89
CA ALA A 106 37.11 -1.46 11.52
C ALA A 106 37.62 -0.45 10.47
N LYS A 107 38.17 0.70 10.87
CA LYS A 107 38.83 1.67 9.97
C LYS A 107 40.05 1.07 9.28
N ALA A 108 40.84 0.27 10.01
CA ALA A 108 42.02 -0.43 9.47
C ALA A 108 41.67 -1.55 8.48
N LEU A 109 40.43 -2.04 8.52
CA LEU A 109 39.93 -3.06 7.59
C LEU A 109 39.34 -2.44 6.32
N SER A 110 39.22 -1.10 6.25
CA SER A 110 38.71 -0.43 5.06
C SER A 110 39.81 -0.34 3.98
N PRO A 111 39.54 -0.78 2.74
CA PRO A 111 40.54 -0.79 1.66
C PRO A 111 41.04 0.62 1.33
N THR A 112 40.21 1.65 1.52
CA THR A 112 40.56 3.05 1.29
C THR A 112 41.56 3.59 2.32
N PHE A 113 41.42 3.25 3.61
CA PHE A 113 42.35 3.69 4.65
C PHE A 113 43.70 2.97 4.54
N ALA A 114 43.71 1.68 4.18
CA ALA A 114 44.93 0.92 3.94
C ALA A 114 45.76 1.48 2.77
N LEU A 115 45.10 2.00 1.73
CA LEU A 115 45.75 2.64 0.58
C LEU A 115 46.34 4.02 0.92
N ASP A 116 45.66 4.82 1.75
CA ASP A 116 46.10 6.16 2.14
C ASP A 116 47.26 6.14 3.15
N SER A 117 47.17 5.26 4.16
CA SER A 117 48.26 5.06 5.14
C SER A 117 49.55 4.49 4.53
N GLY A 118 49.45 3.69 3.46
CA GLY A 118 50.61 3.21 2.71
C GLY A 118 51.26 4.28 1.80
N ARG A 119 50.53 5.33 1.42
CA ARG A 119 51.04 6.46 0.61
C ARG A 119 51.60 7.60 1.46
N ALA A 120 51.19 7.73 2.71
CA ALA A 120 51.67 8.77 3.62
C ALA A 120 53.11 8.54 4.13
N PHE A 121 53.67 7.34 3.97
CA PHE A 121 55.02 6.99 4.47
C PHE A 121 56.15 7.18 3.43
N THR A 122 55.86 7.70 2.23
CA THR A 122 56.84 7.81 1.12
C THR A 122 57.21 9.25 0.75
N VAL A 123 57.35 10.16 1.72
CA VAL A 123 57.95 11.51 1.49
C VAL A 123 59.02 11.80 2.53
#